data_AF-A0A1Q7F7S6-F1
#
_entry.id   AF-A0A1Q7F7S6-F1
#
_cell.length_a   1.000
_cell.length_b   1.000
_cell.length_c   1.000
_cell.angle_alpha   90.00
_cell.angle_beta   90.00
_cell.angle_gamma   90.00
#
_symmetry.space_group_name_H-M   'P 1'
#
loop_
_entity.id
_entity.type
_entity.pdbx_description
1 polymer ?
#
loop_
_entity_poly.entity_id
_entity_poly.type
_entity_poly.pdbx_seq_one_letter_code
_entity_poly.pdbx_strand_id
1 'polypeptide(L)'
;MGQSQRQSGPSDRTRTYYLAADEIDWDYAPSGMNQINSEKYHFQDDPASKGMLNPNATVYRKVVFREYTDPSFHTLKTRPERWTHLGILGPLIRAEVGDTIRVVFKNNASGPYSIHPHGVFYSKDSEGAAYQDNTSGKDKADDAVAPGATYTYVWPVPEPAGPAEGEGSTAFWNYHSHVDEGKDIN
;
A
#
# COMPACT_ATOMS: atom_id res chain seq x y z
N MET A 1 -6.52 40.47 -19.81
CA MET A 1 -5.55 40.07 -18.78
C MET A 1 -5.43 38.56 -18.84
N GLY A 2 -4.33 38.05 -19.38
CA GLY A 2 -4.13 36.63 -19.65
C GLY A 2 -3.92 35.85 -18.36
N GLN A 3 -4.71 34.80 -18.16
CA GLN A 3 -4.40 33.80 -17.16
C GLN A 3 -3.31 32.89 -17.73
N SER A 4 -2.12 32.98 -17.14
CA SER A 4 -1.05 32.02 -17.38
C SER A 4 -1.47 30.69 -16.78
N GLN A 5 -1.99 29.79 -17.63
CA GLN A 5 -1.98 28.36 -17.33
C GLN A 5 -0.51 27.96 -17.18
N ARG A 6 -0.10 27.57 -15.98
CA ARG A 6 1.16 26.85 -15.82
C ARG A 6 0.97 25.49 -16.47
N GLN A 7 1.43 25.34 -17.70
CA GLN A 7 1.74 24.02 -18.24
C GLN A 7 2.92 23.48 -17.42
N SER A 8 2.65 22.59 -16.47
CA SER A 8 3.67 21.72 -15.91
C SER A 8 4.10 20.78 -17.03
N GLY A 9 5.29 21.01 -17.60
CA GLY A 9 5.91 20.04 -18.50
C GLY A 9 6.14 18.70 -17.79
N PRO A 10 6.38 17.61 -18.52
CA PRO A 10 6.66 16.30 -17.93
C PRO A 10 7.83 16.41 -16.95
N SER A 11 7.58 16.01 -15.70
CA SER A 11 8.54 16.00 -14.61
C SER A 11 9.42 14.75 -14.70
N ASP A 12 10.71 14.85 -15.00
CA ASP A 12 11.62 13.67 -14.97
C ASP A 12 12.10 13.33 -13.54
N ARG A 13 11.20 13.46 -12.55
CA ARG A 13 11.52 13.28 -11.15
C ARG A 13 11.23 11.85 -10.71
N THR A 14 12.23 11.20 -10.13
CA THR A 14 12.04 9.94 -9.40
C THR A 14 11.61 10.21 -7.96
N ARG A 15 10.45 9.68 -7.55
CA ARG A 15 9.97 9.69 -6.17
C ARG A 15 10.22 8.34 -5.54
N THR A 16 11.17 8.29 -4.59
CA THR A 16 11.54 7.04 -3.91
C THR A 16 10.78 6.89 -2.59
N TYR A 17 10.23 5.70 -2.37
CA TYR A 17 9.56 5.26 -1.16
C TYR A 17 10.25 4.00 -0.64
N TYR A 18 10.49 3.93 0.67
CA TYR A 18 11.05 2.74 1.34
C TYR A 18 9.92 2.08 2.12
N LEU A 19 9.35 1.01 1.56
CA LEU A 19 8.19 0.34 2.14
C LEU A 19 8.59 -1.03 2.69
N ALA A 20 8.02 -1.44 3.81
CA ALA A 20 8.14 -2.81 4.27
C ALA A 20 6.79 -3.44 4.58
N ALA A 21 6.66 -4.74 4.33
CA ALA A 21 5.60 -5.57 4.87
C ALA A 21 6.03 -6.00 6.27
N ASP A 22 5.33 -5.50 7.28
CA ASP A 22 5.65 -5.72 8.69
C ASP A 22 4.50 -6.41 9.40
N GLU A 23 4.82 -7.38 10.25
CA GLU A 23 3.87 -8.01 11.14
C GLU A 23 3.60 -7.15 12.38
N ILE A 24 2.34 -6.87 12.67
CA ILE A 24 1.91 -6.10 13.85
C ILE A 24 0.70 -6.75 14.52
N ASP A 25 0.53 -6.49 15.82
CA ASP A 25 -0.74 -6.73 16.50
C ASP A 25 -1.63 -5.51 16.29
N TRP A 26 -2.69 -5.69 15.49
CA TRP A 26 -3.63 -4.62 15.16
C TRP A 26 -4.91 -4.75 15.98
N ASP A 27 -5.23 -3.71 16.74
CA ASP A 27 -6.49 -3.59 17.48
C ASP A 27 -7.55 -2.86 16.64
N TYR A 28 -8.60 -3.56 16.24
CA TYR A 28 -9.70 -2.97 15.48
C TYR A 28 -10.59 -2.06 16.31
N ALA A 29 -10.54 -2.16 17.64
CA ALA A 29 -11.37 -1.38 18.54
C ALA A 29 -10.62 -0.96 19.80
N PRO A 30 -9.56 -0.13 19.66
CA PRO A 30 -8.64 0.21 20.75
C PRO A 30 -9.30 0.97 21.91
N SER A 31 -10.47 1.58 21.68
CA SER A 31 -11.24 2.22 22.76
C SER A 31 -12.09 1.23 23.56
N GLY A 32 -12.40 0.05 23.00
CA GLY A 32 -13.37 -0.90 23.56
C GLY A 32 -14.82 -0.38 23.66
N MET A 33 -15.10 0.78 23.06
CA MET A 33 -16.35 1.52 23.19
C MET A 33 -16.98 1.77 21.82
N ASN A 34 -18.30 1.69 21.73
CA ASN A 34 -19.04 2.19 20.59
C ASN A 34 -19.11 3.72 20.68
N GLN A 35 -18.40 4.40 19.77
CA GLN A 35 -18.32 5.86 19.77
C GLN A 35 -19.63 6.55 19.35
N ILE A 36 -20.62 5.81 18.82
CA ILE A 36 -21.93 6.35 18.43
C ILE A 36 -22.82 6.56 19.66
N ASN A 37 -22.86 5.59 20.58
CA ASN A 37 -23.74 5.61 21.76
C ASN A 37 -22.98 5.75 23.09
N SER A 38 -21.65 5.78 23.07
CA SER A 38 -20.79 5.86 24.26
C SER A 38 -20.96 4.69 25.24
N GLU A 39 -21.34 3.52 24.75
CA GLU A 39 -21.43 2.29 25.55
C GLU A 39 -20.24 1.37 25.29
N LYS A 40 -20.00 0.44 26.22
CA LYS A 40 -19.00 -0.62 26.02
C LYS A 40 -19.44 -1.49 24.85
N TYR A 41 -18.50 -1.79 23.94
CA TYR A 41 -18.82 -2.66 22.82
C TYR A 41 -18.78 -4.13 23.24
N HIS A 42 -19.87 -4.84 22.96
CA HIS A 42 -20.00 -6.27 23.21
C HIS A 42 -19.79 -7.03 21.90
N PHE A 43 -18.53 -7.29 21.53
CA PHE A 43 -18.14 -7.85 20.23
C PHE A 43 -18.84 -9.18 19.92
N GLN A 44 -19.02 -10.05 20.92
CA GLN A 44 -19.77 -11.31 20.80
C GLN A 44 -21.23 -11.15 20.31
N ASP A 45 -21.83 -9.98 20.49
CA ASP A 45 -23.21 -9.71 20.08
C ASP A 45 -23.27 -9.13 18.64
N ASP A 46 -22.12 -8.77 18.07
CA ASP A 46 -21.99 -8.27 16.70
C ASP A 46 -22.24 -9.41 15.69
N PRO A 47 -23.13 -9.24 14.69
CA PRO A 47 -23.26 -10.19 13.60
C PRO A 47 -21.94 -10.56 12.90
N ALA A 48 -20.98 -9.64 12.81
CA ALA A 48 -19.64 -9.87 12.25
C ALA A 48 -18.78 -10.83 13.08
N SER A 49 -19.11 -11.01 14.37
CA SER A 49 -18.42 -11.96 15.25
C SER A 49 -18.79 -13.43 15.00
N LYS A 50 -19.86 -13.67 14.23
CA LYS A 50 -20.33 -15.02 13.92
C LYS A 50 -19.32 -15.77 13.05
N GLY A 51 -18.82 -16.89 13.58
CA GLY A 51 -17.82 -17.73 12.91
C GLY A 51 -16.38 -17.37 13.25
N MET A 52 -16.14 -16.34 14.08
CA MET A 52 -14.80 -16.02 14.57
C MET A 52 -14.37 -17.01 15.66
N LEU A 53 -13.08 -17.39 15.63
CA LEU A 53 -12.50 -18.30 16.65
C LEU A 53 -12.57 -17.73 18.07
N ASN A 54 -12.47 -16.41 18.20
CA ASN A 54 -12.69 -15.67 19.44
C ASN A 54 -13.55 -14.44 19.15
N PRO A 55 -14.87 -14.51 19.41
CA PRO A 55 -15.81 -13.40 19.19
C PRO A 55 -15.52 -12.13 20.01
N ASN A 56 -14.70 -12.23 21.06
CA ASN A 56 -14.31 -11.10 21.90
C ASN A 56 -12.90 -10.57 21.59
N ALA A 57 -12.18 -11.16 20.63
CA ALA A 57 -10.88 -10.63 20.23
C ALA A 57 -11.06 -9.39 19.35
N THR A 58 -10.32 -8.34 19.69
CA THR A 58 -10.22 -7.11 18.88
C THR A 58 -8.84 -6.98 18.25
N VAL A 59 -7.86 -7.70 18.80
CA VAL A 59 -6.46 -7.68 18.39
C VAL A 59 -6.16 -8.90 17.52
N TYR A 60 -5.62 -8.65 16.33
CA TYR A 60 -5.21 -9.68 15.39
C TYR A 60 -3.79 -9.39 14.91
N ARG A 61 -2.99 -10.45 14.78
CA ARG A 61 -1.73 -10.38 14.05
C ARG A 61 -2.04 -10.11 12.58
N LYS A 62 -1.46 -9.05 12.00
CA LYS A 62 -1.65 -8.62 10.61
C LYS A 62 -0.31 -8.32 9.97
N VAL A 63 -0.24 -8.45 8.66
CA VAL A 63 0.87 -7.92 7.85
C VAL A 63 0.39 -6.61 7.22
N VAL A 64 1.13 -5.53 7.42
CA VAL A 64 0.78 -4.20 6.91
C VAL A 64 1.96 -3.55 6.21
N PHE A 65 1.68 -2.68 5.25
CA PHE A 65 2.72 -1.84 4.66
C PHE A 65 3.04 -0.64 5.55
N ARG A 66 4.33 -0.44 5.88
CA ARG A 66 4.82 0.74 6.60
C ARG A 66 5.92 1.44 5.82
N GLU A 67 6.02 2.76 5.95
CA GLU A 67 7.07 3.56 5.31
C GLU A 67 8.25 3.76 6.26
N TYR A 68 9.46 3.68 5.72
CA TYR A 68 10.72 3.95 6.39
C TYR A 68 11.39 5.18 5.78
N THR A 69 12.33 5.77 6.51
CA THR A 69 13.01 7.00 6.09
C THR A 69 14.00 6.78 4.95
N ASP A 70 14.59 5.59 4.87
CA ASP A 70 15.76 5.29 4.05
C ASP A 70 15.93 3.76 3.86
N PRO A 71 16.87 3.28 3.00
CA PRO A 71 16.97 1.87 2.65
C PRO A 71 17.57 0.97 3.75
N SER A 72 17.92 1.52 4.92
CA SER A 72 18.30 0.69 6.07
C SER A 72 17.11 0.00 6.72
N PHE A 73 15.88 0.51 6.51
CA PHE A 73 14.66 0.02 7.18
C PHE A 73 14.77 0.01 8.71
N HIS A 74 15.57 0.89 9.30
CA HIS A 74 15.70 1.00 10.75
C HIS A 74 14.70 1.97 11.38
N THR A 75 14.38 3.08 10.69
CA THR A 75 13.55 4.14 11.24
C THR A 75 12.23 4.25 10.47
N LEU A 76 11.12 3.99 11.17
CA LEU A 76 9.78 4.23 10.63
C LEU A 76 9.58 5.73 10.36
N LYS A 77 9.07 6.06 9.18
CA LYS A 77 8.70 7.42 8.85
C LYS A 77 7.41 7.78 9.57
N THR A 78 7.46 8.85 10.35
CA THR A 78 6.29 9.32 11.11
C THR A 78 5.15 9.69 10.17
N ARG A 79 3.98 9.08 10.38
CA ARG A 79 2.75 9.47 9.70
C ARG A 79 2.29 10.84 10.22
N PRO A 80 2.11 11.86 9.37
CA PRO A 80 1.60 13.16 9.79
C PRO A 80 0.21 13.04 10.43
N GLU A 81 -0.09 13.90 11.41
CA GLU A 81 -1.35 13.90 12.16
C GLU A 81 -2.59 13.86 11.25
N ARG A 82 -2.60 14.69 10.20
CA ARG A 82 -3.68 14.75 9.21
C ARG A 82 -3.96 13.42 8.50
N TRP A 83 -3.03 12.47 8.52
CA TRP A 83 -3.15 11.16 7.89
C TRP A 83 -3.37 10.01 8.89
N THR A 84 -3.44 10.28 10.19
CA THR A 84 -3.65 9.26 11.22
C THR A 84 -4.91 8.43 10.99
N HIS A 85 -5.94 9.03 10.40
CA HIS A 85 -7.19 8.37 10.00
C HIS A 85 -7.01 7.19 9.02
N LEU A 86 -5.86 7.08 8.32
CA LEU A 86 -5.58 5.96 7.42
C LEU A 86 -5.52 4.61 8.16
N GLY A 87 -5.31 4.61 9.49
CA GLY A 87 -5.34 3.40 10.29
C GLY A 87 -4.42 2.31 9.73
N ILE A 88 -5.00 1.14 9.42
CA ILE A 88 -4.29 -0.04 8.94
C ILE A 88 -3.74 0.10 7.51
N LEU A 89 -4.26 1.06 6.73
CA LEU A 89 -3.83 1.27 5.36
C LEU A 89 -2.34 1.61 5.29
N GLY A 90 -1.72 1.19 4.19
CA GLY A 90 -0.34 1.53 3.87
C GLY A 90 -0.11 3.04 3.69
N PRO A 91 1.15 3.48 3.63
CA PRO A 91 1.51 4.87 3.37
C PRO A 91 1.04 5.37 2.00
N LEU A 92 0.73 6.66 1.92
CA LEU A 92 0.35 7.30 0.67
C LEU A 92 1.55 7.43 -0.28
N ILE A 93 1.48 6.75 -1.42
CA ILE A 93 2.35 6.98 -2.57
C ILE A 93 1.69 8.08 -3.43
N ARG A 94 2.46 9.10 -3.83
CA ARG A 94 1.97 10.23 -4.62
C ARG A 94 2.97 10.62 -5.68
N ALA A 95 2.47 10.87 -6.88
CA ALA A 95 3.24 11.34 -8.02
C ALA A 95 2.40 12.26 -8.90
N GLU A 96 3.07 13.02 -9.74
CA GLU A 96 2.49 13.85 -10.79
C GLU A 96 2.79 13.20 -12.15
N VAL A 97 2.02 13.55 -13.18
CA VAL A 97 2.29 13.11 -14.54
C VAL A 97 3.71 13.49 -14.96
N GLY A 98 4.43 12.52 -15.52
CA GLY A 98 5.83 12.59 -15.90
C GLY A 98 6.76 11.89 -14.90
N ASP A 99 6.39 11.85 -13.60
CA ASP A 99 7.25 11.28 -12.57
C ASP A 99 7.49 9.77 -12.78
N THR A 100 8.52 9.26 -12.11
CA THR A 100 8.69 7.82 -11.88
C THR A 100 8.59 7.52 -10.39
N ILE A 101 7.69 6.63 -10.02
CA ILE A 101 7.62 6.11 -8.65
C ILE A 101 8.63 4.96 -8.53
N ARG A 102 9.47 5.02 -7.50
CA ARG A 102 10.39 3.94 -7.14
C ARG A 102 10.08 3.44 -5.74
N VAL A 103 9.67 2.19 -5.61
CA VAL A 103 9.40 1.58 -4.31
C VAL A 103 10.49 0.56 -4.00
N VAL A 104 11.32 0.85 -2.99
CA VAL A 104 12.24 -0.13 -2.42
C VAL A 104 11.48 -0.88 -1.34
N PHE A 105 11.12 -2.12 -1.64
CA PHE A 105 10.30 -2.96 -0.78
C PHE A 105 11.15 -3.95 0.01
N LYS A 106 10.98 -4.01 1.32
CA LYS A 106 11.57 -4.99 2.22
C LYS A 106 10.47 -5.90 2.77
N ASN A 107 10.60 -7.21 2.61
CA ASN A 107 9.67 -8.12 3.27
C ASN A 107 10.20 -8.51 4.66
N ASN A 108 9.63 -7.94 5.72
CA ASN A 108 9.96 -8.31 7.10
C ASN A 108 8.95 -9.32 7.69
N ALA A 109 7.93 -9.71 6.94
CA ALA A 109 6.93 -10.67 7.38
C ALA A 109 7.42 -12.11 7.17
N SER A 110 6.70 -13.06 7.78
CA SER A 110 7.05 -14.49 7.73
C SER A 110 6.69 -15.18 6.40
N GLY A 111 5.73 -14.64 5.64
CA GLY A 111 5.30 -15.14 4.33
C GLY A 111 5.89 -14.34 3.17
N PRO A 112 5.87 -14.87 1.93
CA PRO A 112 6.17 -14.09 0.74
C PRO A 112 5.09 -13.04 0.48
N TYR A 113 5.49 -11.82 0.12
CA TYR A 113 4.60 -10.72 -0.24
C TYR A 113 5.17 -9.96 -1.43
N SER A 114 4.33 -9.21 -2.13
CA SER A 114 4.71 -8.34 -3.25
C SER A 114 4.12 -6.94 -3.07
N ILE A 115 4.37 -6.04 -4.03
CA ILE A 115 3.59 -4.81 -4.19
C ILE A 115 3.13 -4.70 -5.64
N HIS A 116 1.82 -4.79 -5.84
CA HIS A 116 1.12 -4.57 -7.10
C HIS A 116 0.41 -3.21 -7.07
N PRO A 117 0.75 -2.26 -7.94
CA PRO A 117 0.07 -0.98 -8.01
C PRO A 117 -1.11 -1.02 -9.00
N HIS A 118 -2.16 -0.26 -8.70
CA HIS A 118 -3.16 0.10 -9.71
C HIS A 118 -2.89 1.50 -10.27
N GLY A 119 -3.35 1.76 -11.50
CA GLY A 119 -3.41 3.10 -12.08
C GLY A 119 -2.08 3.74 -12.49
N VAL A 120 -1.01 2.94 -12.59
CA VAL A 120 0.30 3.36 -13.12
C VAL A 120 0.81 2.32 -14.10
N PHE A 121 1.83 2.67 -14.88
CA PHE A 121 2.44 1.74 -15.82
C PHE A 121 3.59 0.99 -15.14
N TYR A 122 3.81 -0.25 -15.56
CA TYR A 122 4.92 -1.08 -15.10
C TYR A 122 5.40 -2.01 -16.22
N SER A 123 6.68 -2.38 -16.13
CA SER A 123 7.22 -3.52 -16.89
C SER A 123 7.02 -4.81 -16.08
N LYS A 124 7.24 -5.96 -16.71
CA LYS A 124 7.03 -7.27 -16.08
C LYS A 124 7.95 -7.57 -14.90
N ASP A 125 9.04 -6.84 -14.72
CA ASP A 125 9.90 -6.86 -13.53
C ASP A 125 9.49 -5.78 -12.51
N SER A 126 8.26 -5.31 -12.53
CA SER A 126 7.73 -4.32 -11.58
C SER A 126 6.21 -4.42 -11.43
N GLU A 127 5.61 -5.54 -11.83
CA GLU A 127 4.17 -5.76 -11.73
C GLU A 127 3.78 -6.24 -10.34
N GLY A 128 4.55 -7.15 -9.75
CA GLY A 128 4.29 -7.67 -8.41
C GLY A 128 3.11 -8.62 -8.33
N ALA A 129 2.76 -9.32 -9.41
CA ALA A 129 1.64 -10.27 -9.44
C ALA A 129 2.03 -11.57 -10.13
N ALA A 130 1.93 -12.69 -9.41
CA ALA A 130 2.30 -14.00 -9.90
C ALA A 130 1.19 -14.65 -10.74
N TYR A 131 1.40 -14.84 -12.05
CA TYR A 131 0.51 -15.62 -12.91
C TYR A 131 1.26 -16.24 -14.11
N GLN A 132 0.53 -17.00 -14.93
CA GLN A 132 1.07 -17.65 -16.13
C GLN A 132 1.14 -16.66 -17.31
N ASP A 133 2.20 -15.86 -17.32
CA ASP A 133 2.47 -14.75 -18.26
C ASP A 133 3.64 -15.00 -19.23
N ASN A 134 4.24 -16.19 -19.17
CA ASN A 134 5.45 -16.60 -19.90
C ASN A 134 6.72 -15.79 -19.59
N THR A 135 6.80 -15.09 -18.45
CA THR A 135 8.05 -14.46 -18.01
C THR A 135 8.95 -15.43 -17.24
N SER A 136 10.23 -15.10 -17.12
CA SER A 136 11.22 -15.93 -16.43
C SER A 136 12.38 -15.11 -15.86
N GLY A 137 13.16 -15.72 -14.97
CA GLY A 137 14.37 -15.10 -14.42
C GLY A 137 14.06 -13.84 -13.62
N LYS A 138 14.64 -12.71 -14.02
CA LYS A 138 14.50 -11.43 -13.30
C LYS A 138 13.06 -10.89 -13.29
N ASP A 139 12.26 -11.21 -14.31
CA ASP A 139 10.87 -10.76 -14.50
C ASP A 139 9.88 -11.63 -13.69
N LYS A 140 10.40 -12.42 -12.73
CA LYS A 140 9.65 -13.22 -11.75
C LYS A 140 10.05 -12.90 -10.31
N ALA A 141 11.04 -12.02 -10.13
CA ALA A 141 11.56 -11.69 -8.80
C ALA A 141 10.69 -10.66 -8.06
N ASP A 142 9.83 -9.95 -8.79
CA ASP A 142 8.85 -9.00 -8.27
C ASP A 142 7.56 -9.69 -7.78
N ASP A 143 7.20 -10.82 -8.40
CA ASP A 143 5.96 -11.58 -8.20
C ASP A 143 5.74 -12.05 -6.75
N ALA A 144 6.82 -12.43 -6.05
CA ALA A 144 6.78 -12.94 -4.68
C ALA A 144 8.12 -12.73 -3.97
N VAL A 145 8.22 -11.64 -3.20
CA VAL A 145 9.46 -11.31 -2.48
C VAL A 145 9.53 -12.13 -1.20
N ALA A 146 10.55 -12.97 -1.10
CA ALA A 146 10.73 -13.88 0.03
C ALA A 146 10.96 -13.14 1.37
N PRO A 147 10.65 -13.76 2.52
CA PRO A 147 10.99 -13.23 3.84
C PRO A 147 12.44 -12.79 3.96
N GLY A 148 12.67 -11.59 4.50
CA GLY A 148 13.97 -10.95 4.67
C GLY A 148 14.55 -10.31 3.40
N ALA A 149 14.01 -10.62 2.22
CA ALA A 149 14.50 -10.12 0.94
C ALA A 149 14.05 -8.68 0.67
N THR A 150 14.64 -8.09 -0.37
CA THR A 150 14.33 -6.73 -0.83
C THR A 150 14.19 -6.72 -2.33
N TYR A 151 13.19 -6.01 -2.82
CA TYR A 151 12.95 -5.78 -4.24
C TYR A 151 12.76 -4.30 -4.52
N THR A 152 13.00 -3.85 -5.76
CA THR A 152 12.72 -2.47 -6.17
C THR A 152 11.76 -2.47 -7.34
N TYR A 153 10.57 -1.91 -7.12
CA TYR A 153 9.59 -1.68 -8.16
C TYR A 153 9.77 -0.28 -8.77
N VAL A 154 9.59 -0.16 -10.08
CA VAL A 154 9.68 1.09 -10.83
C VAL A 154 8.44 1.29 -11.69
N TRP A 155 7.70 2.37 -11.42
CA TRP A 155 6.43 2.67 -12.09
C TRP A 155 6.45 4.07 -12.69
N PRO A 156 6.60 4.18 -14.02
CA PRO A 156 6.38 5.44 -14.73
C PRO A 156 4.94 5.93 -14.60
N VAL A 157 4.76 7.24 -14.49
CA VAL A 157 3.43 7.89 -14.42
C VAL A 157 3.22 8.71 -15.69
N PRO A 158 2.88 8.07 -16.83
CA PRO A 158 2.61 8.80 -18.06
C PRO A 158 1.27 9.55 -17.98
N GLU A 159 0.98 10.39 -18.98
CA GLU A 159 -0.25 11.19 -19.02
C GLU A 159 -1.55 10.36 -18.86
N PRO A 160 -1.69 9.16 -19.45
CA PRO A 160 -2.86 8.30 -19.21
C PRO A 160 -2.99 7.71 -17.79
N ALA A 161 -1.95 7.81 -16.95
CA ALA A 161 -2.01 7.43 -15.53
C ALA A 161 -2.50 8.59 -14.64
N GLY A 162 -2.60 9.81 -15.19
CA GLY A 162 -3.14 10.97 -14.52
C GLY A 162 -4.69 11.02 -14.54
N PRO A 163 -5.28 12.05 -13.92
CA PRO A 163 -6.71 12.32 -14.03
C PRO A 163 -7.11 12.63 -15.48
N ALA A 164 -8.26 12.13 -15.92
CA ALA A 164 -8.80 12.42 -17.24
C ALA A 164 -9.34 13.86 -17.35
N GLU A 165 -9.54 14.34 -18.57
CA GLU A 165 -10.18 15.64 -18.81
C GLU A 165 -11.58 15.69 -18.16
N GLY A 166 -11.82 16.72 -17.34
CA GLY A 166 -13.07 16.87 -16.59
C GLY A 166 -13.07 16.22 -15.21
N GLU A 167 -12.05 15.43 -14.86
CA GLU A 167 -11.84 14.94 -13.49
C GLU A 167 -11.19 16.01 -12.60
N GLY A 168 -11.17 15.74 -11.29
CA GLY A 168 -10.44 16.57 -10.33
C GLY A 168 -8.93 16.52 -10.54
N SER A 169 -8.17 17.28 -9.75
CA SER A 169 -6.70 17.34 -9.89
C SER A 169 -5.94 16.06 -9.50
N THR A 170 -6.63 14.96 -9.16
CA THR A 170 -6.00 13.75 -8.63
C THR A 170 -6.87 12.52 -8.91
N ALA A 171 -6.25 11.49 -9.49
CA ALA A 171 -6.81 10.15 -9.59
C ALA A 171 -6.40 9.34 -8.35
N PHE A 172 -7.32 8.52 -7.84
CA PHE A 172 -7.07 7.69 -6.67
C PHE A 172 -7.02 6.22 -7.05
N TRP A 173 -5.93 5.55 -6.63
CA TRP A 173 -5.70 4.13 -6.87
C TRP A 173 -5.15 3.47 -5.62
N ASN A 174 -5.37 2.17 -5.51
CA ASN A 174 -4.82 1.32 -4.45
C ASN A 174 -3.55 0.61 -4.92
N TYR A 175 -2.82 0.06 -3.96
CA TYR A 175 -1.79 -0.94 -4.17
C TYR A 175 -1.92 -2.00 -3.08
N HIS A 176 -1.56 -3.23 -3.38
CA HIS A 176 -1.66 -4.35 -2.44
C HIS A 176 -0.61 -5.42 -2.74
N SER A 177 -0.42 -6.38 -1.84
CA SER A 177 0.31 -7.62 -2.19
C SER A 177 -0.59 -8.51 -3.04
N HIS A 178 0.01 -9.22 -3.99
CA HIS A 178 -0.70 -10.01 -4.99
C HIS A 178 -0.09 -11.42 -5.15
N VAL A 179 0.51 -11.96 -4.08
CA VAL A 179 1.02 -13.34 -4.06
C VAL A 179 -0.14 -14.31 -3.90
N ASP A 180 -1.02 -14.04 -2.93
CA ASP A 180 -2.32 -14.70 -2.74
C ASP A 180 -3.32 -13.62 -2.36
N GLU A 181 -3.90 -12.94 -3.35
CA GLU A 181 -4.74 -11.74 -3.17
C GLU A 181 -5.80 -11.91 -2.07
N GLY A 182 -6.46 -13.07 -2.01
CA GLY A 182 -7.50 -13.36 -1.03
C GLY A 182 -6.98 -13.43 0.40
N LYS A 183 -5.73 -13.85 0.61
CA LYS A 183 -5.11 -13.85 1.94
C LYS A 183 -4.36 -12.57 2.24
N ASP A 184 -3.70 -12.00 1.24
CA ASP A 184 -2.82 -10.84 1.39
C ASP A 184 -3.57 -9.57 1.81
N ILE A 185 -4.84 -9.46 1.42
CA ILE A 185 -5.71 -8.32 1.76
C ILE A 185 -6.39 -8.48 3.14
N ASN A 186 -6.42 -9.69 3.72
CA ASN A 186 -7.19 -10.03 4.93
C ASN A 186 -6.33 -10.26 6.18
#